data_AF-A0A3T0E9X1-F1
#
_entry.id   AF-A0A3T0E9X1-F1
#
_cell.length_a   1.000
_cell.length_b   1.000
_cell.length_c   1.000
_cell.angle_alpha   90.00
_cell.angle_beta   90.00
_cell.angle_gamma   90.00
#
_symmetry.space_group_name_H-M   'P 1'
#
loop_
_entity.id
_entity.type
_entity.pdbx_description
1 polymer ?
#
loop_
_entity_poly.entity_id
_entity_poly.type
_entity_poly.pdbx_seq_one_letter_code
_entity_poly.pdbx_strand_id
1 'polypeptide(L)'
;MHALTAAHPELPMRSLARVTRLDNGQSVVVRINDRGPFVEGRIVDLSRAAARILGLIEDGLAEVRVEAFGPADPQDRAAVSGFLPRRNTASARGGGN
;
A
#
# COMPACT_ATOMS: atom_id res chain seq x y z
N MET A 1 -13.21 -1.14 -10.55
CA MET A 1 -11.97 -0.32 -10.61
C MET A 1 -10.85 -1.10 -9.95
N HIS A 2 -9.77 -1.42 -10.69
CA HIS A 2 -8.65 -2.25 -10.22
C HIS A 2 -7.36 -1.46 -9.97
N ALA A 3 -7.43 -0.11 -10.00
CA ALA A 3 -6.26 0.73 -9.81
C ALA A 3 -5.78 0.68 -8.35
N LEU A 4 -4.46 0.69 -8.14
CA LEU A 4 -3.86 0.78 -6.81
C LEU A 4 -3.80 2.25 -6.40
N THR A 5 -4.87 2.71 -5.75
CA THR A 5 -5.00 4.10 -5.29
C THR A 5 -5.38 4.16 -3.82
N ALA A 6 -5.23 5.35 -3.24
CA ALA A 6 -5.59 5.64 -1.86
C ALA A 6 -6.04 7.09 -1.65
N ALA A 7 -6.82 7.30 -0.58
CA ALA A 7 -7.10 8.61 -0.02
C ALA A 7 -6.15 8.89 1.14
N HIS A 8 -5.60 10.12 1.21
CA HIS A 8 -4.78 10.58 2.34
C HIS A 8 -5.12 12.04 2.69
N PRO A 9 -5.15 12.44 3.98
CA PRO A 9 -5.51 13.80 4.39
C PRO A 9 -4.50 14.84 3.88
N GLU A 10 -3.20 14.57 4.03
CA GLU A 10 -2.14 15.57 3.79
C GLU A 10 -1.26 15.33 2.57
N LEU A 11 -0.99 14.08 2.17
CA LEU A 11 -0.08 13.79 1.08
C LEU A 11 -0.48 14.50 -0.23
N PRO A 12 0.49 15.00 -1.03
CA PRO A 12 0.19 15.69 -2.28
C PRO A 12 -0.65 14.82 -3.21
N MET A 13 -1.63 15.43 -3.87
CA MET A 13 -2.38 14.73 -4.91
C MET A 13 -1.44 14.28 -6.02
N ARG A 14 -1.70 13.09 -6.56
CA ARG A 14 -0.86 12.46 -7.60
C ARG A 14 0.56 12.15 -7.10
N SER A 15 0.79 12.04 -5.80
CA SER A 15 2.01 11.43 -5.24
C SER A 15 1.87 9.91 -5.14
N LEU A 16 3.01 9.24 -4.95
CA LEU A 16 3.05 7.82 -4.59
C LEU A 16 3.34 7.67 -3.09
N ALA A 17 2.70 6.67 -2.49
CA ALA A 17 2.98 6.25 -1.13
C ALA A 17 3.16 4.74 -1.06
N ARG A 18 4.14 4.28 -0.28
CA ARG A 18 4.24 2.88 0.13
C ARG A 18 3.43 2.70 1.40
N VAL A 19 2.52 1.72 1.38
CA VAL A 19 1.73 1.32 2.53
C VAL A 19 2.17 -0.07 2.93
N THR A 20 2.63 -0.20 4.18
CA THR A 20 3.10 -1.47 4.74
C THR A 20 2.21 -1.87 5.91
N ARG A 21 1.64 -3.06 5.86
CA ARG A 21 0.91 -3.66 6.97
C ARG A 21 1.90 -4.21 8.00
N LEU A 22 1.74 -3.80 9.26
CA LEU A 22 2.80 -3.99 10.26
C LEU A 22 2.87 -5.40 10.84
N ASP A 23 1.74 -6.10 10.93
CA ASP A 23 1.65 -7.46 11.49
C ASP A 23 2.32 -8.53 10.62
N ASN A 24 2.33 -8.35 9.30
CA ASN A 24 2.81 -9.35 8.34
C ASN A 24 3.88 -8.82 7.36
N GLY A 25 4.19 -7.53 7.40
CA GLY A 25 5.20 -6.88 6.56
C GLY A 25 4.83 -6.76 5.08
N GLN A 26 3.60 -7.11 4.68
CA GLN A 26 3.15 -6.93 3.30
C GLN A 26 3.08 -5.44 2.96
N SER A 27 3.48 -5.10 1.74
CA SER A 27 3.46 -3.71 1.28
C SER A 27 2.93 -3.57 -0.15
N VAL A 28 2.39 -2.39 -0.42
CA VAL A 28 1.90 -1.98 -1.75
C VAL A 28 2.20 -0.51 -1.96
N VAL A 29 2.61 -0.16 -3.17
CA VAL A 29 2.69 1.24 -3.59
C VAL A 29 1.35 1.66 -4.19
N VAL A 30 0.84 2.81 -3.78
CA VAL A 30 -0.43 3.37 -4.23
C VAL A 30 -0.24 4.80 -4.68
N ARG A 31 -1.09 5.23 -5.62
CA ARG A 31 -1.21 6.64 -5.98
C ARG A 31 -2.26 7.34 -5.11
N ILE A 32 -1.89 8.49 -4.54
CA ILE A 32 -2.83 9.35 -3.84
C ILE A 32 -3.70 10.07 -4.87
N ASN A 33 -5.00 9.81 -4.83
CA ASN A 33 -5.96 10.37 -5.78
C ASN A 33 -7.20 10.98 -5.14
N ASP A 34 -7.30 10.92 -3.81
CA ASP A 34 -8.45 11.44 -3.07
C ASP A 34 -8.05 11.94 -1.67
N ARG A 35 -8.95 12.68 -1.03
CA ARG A 35 -8.79 13.21 0.34
C ARG A 35 -9.56 12.38 1.35
N GLY A 36 -9.07 12.41 2.58
CA GLY A 36 -9.54 11.57 3.69
C GLY A 36 -8.48 10.52 4.06
N PRO A 37 -8.70 9.69 5.07
CA PRO A 37 -9.90 9.65 5.90
C PRO A 37 -10.00 10.91 6.78
N PHE A 38 -11.22 11.36 7.06
CA PHE A 38 -11.48 12.45 8.02
C PHE A 38 -12.03 11.92 9.35
N VAL A 39 -11.73 10.65 9.63
CA VAL A 39 -12.15 9.95 10.85
C VAL A 39 -10.92 9.71 11.70
N GLU A 40 -11.03 9.99 12.99
CA GLU A 40 -9.94 9.79 13.94
C GLU A 40 -9.48 8.33 13.96
N GLY A 41 -8.17 8.12 14.10
CA GLY A 41 -7.56 6.79 14.12
C GLY A 41 -7.35 6.12 12.75
N ARG A 42 -7.70 6.77 11.63
CA ARG A 42 -7.40 6.26 10.28
C ARG A 42 -6.52 7.22 9.51
N ILE A 43 -5.40 6.70 8.99
CA ILE A 43 -4.39 7.53 8.30
C ILE A 43 -4.43 7.37 6.77
N VAL A 44 -5.06 6.32 6.25
CA VAL A 44 -5.17 6.04 4.81
C VAL A 44 -6.39 5.17 4.52
N ASP A 45 -7.13 5.48 3.45
CA ASP A 45 -8.14 4.57 2.89
C ASP A 45 -7.65 4.01 1.57
N LEU A 46 -7.65 2.68 1.46
CA LEU A 46 -7.13 1.97 0.30
C LEU A 46 -8.25 1.57 -0.65
N SER A 47 -7.98 1.66 -1.95
CA SER A 47 -8.80 0.98 -2.95
C SER A 47 -8.90 -0.52 -2.65
N ARG A 48 -10.02 -1.16 -3.04
CA ARG A 48 -10.23 -2.61 -2.87
C ARG A 48 -9.10 -3.45 -3.46
N ALA A 49 -8.49 -3.00 -4.56
CA ALA A 49 -7.37 -3.70 -5.19
C ALA A 49 -6.10 -3.68 -4.30
N ALA A 50 -5.76 -2.53 -3.70
CA ALA A 50 -4.64 -2.40 -2.77
C ALA A 50 -4.91 -3.15 -1.46
N ALA A 51 -6.13 -3.03 -0.91
CA ALA A 51 -6.54 -3.76 0.28
C ALA A 51 -6.39 -5.28 0.12
N ARG A 52 -6.75 -5.83 -1.05
CA ARG A 52 -6.57 -7.26 -1.36
C ARG A 52 -5.11 -7.69 -1.37
N ILE A 53 -4.18 -6.85 -1.83
CA ILE A 53 -2.75 -7.16 -1.83
C ILE A 53 -2.21 -7.21 -0.39
N LEU A 54 -2.69 -6.34 0.49
CA LEU A 54 -2.34 -6.32 1.92
C LEU A 54 -3.14 -7.30 2.79
N GLY A 55 -4.03 -8.10 2.19
CA GLY A 55 -4.90 -9.02 2.93
C GLY A 55 -5.95 -8.34 3.82
N LEU A 56 -6.34 -7.10 3.54
CA LEU A 56 -7.27 -6.31 4.36
C LEU A 56 -8.75 -6.54 4.02
N ILE A 57 -9.07 -7.37 3.03
CA ILE A 57 -10.47 -7.57 2.60
C ILE A 57 -11.29 -8.24 3.70
N GLU A 58 -10.71 -9.22 4.40
CA GLU A 58 -11.38 -9.95 5.47
C GLU A 58 -11.28 -9.19 6.81
N ASP A 59 -10.12 -8.60 7.10
CA ASP A 59 -9.86 -7.93 8.38
C ASP A 59 -10.50 -6.54 8.48
N GLY A 60 -10.73 -5.89 7.35
CA GLY A 60 -11.27 -4.53 7.25
C GLY A 60 -10.28 -3.43 7.63
N LEU A 61 -9.63 -3.54 8.79
CA LEU A 61 -8.65 -2.58 9.33
C LEU A 61 -7.37 -3.29 9.79
N ALA A 62 -6.25 -2.59 9.72
CA ALA A 62 -4.99 -3.03 10.31
C ALA A 62 -4.09 -1.83 10.63
N GLU A 63 -3.10 -2.05 11.50
CA GLU A 63 -2.01 -1.09 11.68
C GLU A 63 -1.10 -1.09 10.46
N VAL A 64 -0.86 0.11 9.94
CA VAL A 64 -0.05 0.32 8.74
C VAL A 64 0.94 1.46 8.94
N ARG A 65 2.04 1.39 8.20
CA ARG A 65 2.96 2.51 7.99
C ARG A 65 2.77 3.05 6.58
N VAL A 66 2.69 4.37 6.47
CA VAL A 66 2.60 5.09 5.19
C VAL A 66 3.88 5.90 5.00
N GLU A 67 4.54 5.71 3.85
CA GLU A 67 5.77 6.40 3.51
C GLU A 67 5.63 7.08 2.14
N ALA A 68 5.87 8.40 2.08
CA ALA A 68 5.87 9.13 0.81
C ALA A 68 7.05 8.67 -0.05
N PHE A 69 6.76 8.29 -1.30
CA PHE A 69 7.75 7.75 -2.25
C PHE A 69 8.18 8.77 -3.33
N GLY A 70 7.55 9.95 -3.36
CA GLY A 70 7.80 11.03 -4.33
C GLY A 70 6.58 11.37 -5.21
N PRO A 71 6.70 12.34 -6.14
CA PRO A 71 5.64 12.63 -7.10
C PRO A 71 5.42 11.43 -8.03
N ALA A 72 4.16 11.06 -8.29
CA ALA A 72 3.87 10.12 -9.37
C ALA A 72 4.03 10.89 -10.69
N ASP A 73 4.71 10.30 -11.68
CA ASP A 73 4.74 10.90 -13.01
C ASP A 73 3.29 11.04 -13.52
N PRO A 74 2.86 12.24 -13.97
CA PRO A 74 1.53 12.47 -14.54
C PRO A 74 1.12 11.50 -15.66
N GLN A 75 2.10 10.94 -16.38
CA GLN A 75 1.96 10.01 -17.50
C GLN A 75 2.09 8.54 -17.07
N ASP A 76 2.55 8.26 -15.85
CA ASP A 76 2.70 6.90 -15.34
C ASP A 76 1.34 6.29 -14.98
N ARG A 77 0.71 5.68 -15.99
CA ARG A 77 -0.44 4.79 -15.79
C ARG A 77 -0.01 3.45 -15.17
N ALA A 78 1.30 3.16 -15.12
CA ALA A 78 1.89 1.87 -14.80
C ALA A 78 2.73 1.83 -13.51
N ALA A 79 3.04 2.96 -12.85
CA ALA A 79 3.93 3.00 -11.67
C ALA A 79 3.53 2.05 -10.52
N VAL A 80 2.26 1.65 -10.48
CA VAL A 80 1.72 0.71 -9.49
C VAL A 80 1.81 -0.76 -9.90
N SER A 81 2.05 -1.06 -11.19
CA SER A 81 2.16 -2.45 -11.69
C SER A 81 3.59 -3.00 -11.61
N GLY A 82 4.61 -2.14 -11.51
CA GLY A 82 6.02 -2.55 -11.43
C GLY A 82 6.55 -2.78 -10.01
N PHE A 83 5.77 -2.42 -8.97
CA PHE A 83 6.19 -2.45 -7.57
C PHE A 83 5.36 -3.44 -6.73
N LEU A 84 5.01 -4.58 -7.32
CA LEU A 84 4.51 -5.71 -6.54
C LEU A 84 5.65 -6.21 -5.63
N PRO A 85 5.36 -6.52 -4.35
CA PRO A 85 6.40 -6.97 -3.43
C PRO A 85 7.06 -8.22 -4.02
N ARG A 86 8.39 -8.17 -4.18
CA ARG A 86 9.17 -9.40 -4.35
C ARG A 86 8.78 -10.30 -3.18
N ARG A 87 8.23 -11.49 -3.46
CA ARG A 87 8.04 -12.52 -2.43
C ARG A 87 9.36 -12.63 -1.68
N ASN A 88 9.39 -12.20 -0.43
CA ASN A 88 10.49 -12.49 0.45
C ASN A 88 10.42 -13.99 0.70
N THR A 89 11.11 -14.78 -0.11
CA THR A 89 11.37 -16.19 0.19
C THR A 89 12.36 -16.20 1.34
N ALA A 90 11.87 -15.97 2.56
CA ALA A 90 12.57 -16.41 3.75
C ALA A 90 12.67 -17.94 3.61
N SER A 91 13.84 -18.39 3.19
CA SER A 91 14.22 -19.80 3.13
C SER A 91 14.24 -20.33 4.54
N ALA A 92 13.09 -20.84 4.99
CA ALA A 92 13.03 -21.82 6.05
C ALA A 92 13.63 -23.13 5.51
N ARG A 93 14.92 -23.38 5.80
CA ARG A 93 15.47 -24.71 6.06
C ARG A 93 16.62 -24.60 7.04
N GLY A 94 16.34 -24.98 8.28
CA GLY A 94 17.36 -25.53 9.17
C GLY A 94 17.65 -27.00 8.81
N GLY A 95 18.73 -27.52 9.40
CA GLY A 95 18.87 -28.95 9.73
C GLY A 95 19.91 -29.75 8.92
N GLY A 96 21.02 -30.09 9.60
CA GLY A 96 21.91 -31.27 9.38
C GLY A 96 22.71 -31.30 8.08
N ASN A 97 23.97 -31.72 8.04
CA ASN A 97 24.80 -32.55 8.92
C ASN A 97 26.24 -32.00 8.83
#